data_AF-A0A961I4T0-F1
#
_entry.id   AF-A0A961I4T0-F1
#
_cell.length_a   1.000
_cell.length_b   1.000
_cell.length_c   1.000
_cell.angle_alpha   90.00
_cell.angle_beta   90.00
_cell.angle_gamma   90.00
#
_symmetry.space_group_name_H-M   'P 1'
#
loop_
_entity.id
_entity.type
_entity.pdbx_description
1 polymer ?
#
loop_
_entity_poly.entity_id
_entity_poly.type
_entity_poly.pdbx_seq_one_letter_code
_entity_poly.pdbx_strand_id
1 'polypeptide(L)' 'MATALKLIRANRILPIVFMVTLGACSGVEHPTSPPKAVAGVLDLRQWNFPEAGIVPLTGEWKFYPEKLAMDIQPSDQS' A
#
# COMPACT_ATOMS: atom_id res chain seq x y z
N MET A 1 33.98 46.24 16.42
CA MET A 1 33.36 45.07 17.10
C MET A 1 31.94 44.84 16.55
N ALA A 2 31.77 44.41 15.30
CA ALA A 2 30.43 44.35 14.67
C ALA A 2 30.23 43.16 13.69
N THR A 3 30.99 42.08 13.85
CA THR A 3 30.91 40.90 12.97
C THR A 3 30.45 39.62 13.68
N ALA A 4 30.51 39.56 15.02
CA ALA A 4 30.15 38.36 15.77
C ALA A 4 28.63 38.12 15.92
N LEU A 5 27.80 39.16 15.77
CA LEU A 5 26.35 39.06 16.00
C LEU A 5 25.56 38.48 14.79
N LYS A 6 26.14 38.49 13.58
CA LYS A 6 25.50 37.89 12.38
C LYS A 6 25.56 36.36 12.39
N LEU A 7 26.60 35.78 12.98
CA LEU A 7 26.81 34.33 13.01
C LEU A 7 25.88 33.61 14.01
N ILE A 8 25.55 34.26 15.13
CA ILE A 8 24.64 33.71 16.16
C ILE A 8 23.20 33.59 15.60
N ARG A 9 22.79 34.51 14.72
CA ARG A 9 21.45 34.52 14.09
C ARG A 9 21.32 33.46 12.98
N ALA A 10 22.38 33.20 12.21
CA ALA A 10 22.38 32.16 11.18
C ALA A 10 22.39 30.73 11.78
N ASN A 11 23.00 30.56 12.96
CA ASN A 11 23.15 29.26 13.63
C ASN A 11 21.84 28.72 14.26
N ARG A 12 20.82 29.57 14.45
CA ARG A 12 19.49 29.14 14.93
C ARG A 12 18.51 28.79 13.82
N ILE A 13 18.77 29.27 12.60
CA ILE A 13 17.96 28.95 11.42
C ILE A 13 18.31 27.53 10.91
N LEU A 14 19.57 27.12 11.07
CA LEU A 14 20.07 25.80 10.67
C LEU A 14 19.29 24.61 11.26
N PRO A 15 19.01 24.52 12.58
CA PRO A 15 18.22 23.42 13.13
C PRO A 15 16.74 23.47 12.74
N ILE A 16 16.17 24.66 12.53
CA ILE A 16 14.76 24.82 12.14
C ILE A 16 14.57 24.33 10.70
N VAL A 17 15.47 24.70 9.78
CA VAL A 17 15.44 24.20 8.40
C VAL A 17 15.63 22.69 8.36
N PHE A 18 16.57 22.15 9.15
CA PHE A 18 16.79 20.71 9.26
C PHE A 18 15.52 19.97 9.73
N MET A 19 14.87 20.48 10.79
CA MET A 19 13.63 19.92 11.34
C MET A 19 12.44 20.01 10.36
N VAL A 20 12.36 21.08 9.55
CA VAL A 20 11.33 21.21 8.49
C VAL A 20 11.58 20.24 7.33
N THR A 21 12.83 19.98 6.96
CA THR A 21 13.14 19.02 5.87
C THR A 21 12.91 17.56 6.24
N LEU A 22 13.03 17.19 7.53
CA LEU A 22 12.82 15.81 7.99
C LEU A 22 11.34 15.39 8.03
N GLY A 23 10.41 16.34 8.06
CA GLY A 23 8.96 16.07 8.03
C GLY A 23 8.37 15.89 6.63
N ALA A 24 9.18 16.00 5.56
CA ALA A 24 8.68 15.97 4.18
C ALA A 24 8.48 14.54 3.62
N CYS A 25 8.85 13.50 4.37
CA CYS A 25 8.60 12.10 4.00
C CYS A 25 7.37 11.57 4.73
N SER A 26 6.17 12.03 4.37
CA SER A 26 4.92 11.52 4.96
C SER A 26 3.82 11.38 3.91
N GLY A 27 4.16 10.84 2.74
CA GLY A 27 3.22 10.61 1.63
C GLY A 27 3.46 9.31 0.89
N VAL A 28 4.12 8.32 1.52
CA VAL A 28 4.04 6.95 1.02
C VAL A 28 2.91 6.31 1.79
N GLU A 29 1.70 6.38 1.25
CA GLU A 29 0.61 5.50 1.69
C GLU A 29 1.13 4.08 1.54
N HIS A 30 1.55 3.47 2.65
CA HIS A 30 1.89 2.07 2.63
C HIS A 30 0.60 1.34 2.25
N PRO A 31 0.62 0.48 1.21
CA PRO A 31 -0.58 -0.24 0.82
C PRO A 31 -1.10 -0.96 2.06
N THR A 32 -2.26 -0.49 2.54
CA THR A 32 -2.99 -1.11 3.63
C THR A 32 -3.04 -2.61 3.35
N SER A 33 -2.80 -3.45 4.36
CA SER A 33 -2.75 -4.89 4.19
C SER A 33 -3.89 -5.38 3.28
N PRO A 34 -3.63 -6.26 2.29
CA PRO A 34 -4.64 -6.60 1.31
C PRO A 34 -5.95 -7.06 1.94
N PRO A 35 -7.11 -6.67 1.39
CA PRO A 35 -8.40 -7.10 1.91
C PRO A 35 -8.53 -8.61 1.82
N LYS A 36 -9.26 -9.21 2.76
CA LYS A 36 -9.56 -10.64 2.77
C LYS A 36 -11.02 -10.86 2.42
N ALA A 37 -11.31 -11.95 1.72
CA ALA A 37 -12.68 -12.38 1.51
C ALA A 37 -13.32 -12.78 2.86
N VAL A 38 -14.52 -12.27 3.13
CA VAL A 38 -15.32 -12.59 4.32
C VAL A 38 -16.71 -12.99 3.84
N ALA A 39 -17.20 -14.15 4.28
CA ALA A 39 -18.47 -14.71 3.79
C ALA A 39 -18.56 -14.79 2.25
N GLY A 40 -17.42 -15.04 1.58
CA GLY A 40 -17.33 -15.12 0.11
C GLY A 40 -17.34 -13.77 -0.62
N VAL A 41 -17.28 -12.64 0.09
CA VAL A 41 -17.21 -11.30 -0.50
C VAL A 41 -15.83 -10.70 -0.26
N LEU A 42 -15.16 -10.30 -1.34
CA LEU A 42 -13.91 -9.54 -1.30
C LEU A 42 -14.20 -8.07 -1.67
N ASP A 43 -14.18 -7.17 -0.67
CA ASP A 43 -14.45 -5.75 -0.89
C ASP A 43 -13.20 -5.00 -1.35
N LEU A 44 -13.26 -4.49 -2.58
CA LEU A 44 -12.16 -3.76 -3.24
C LEU A 44 -12.48 -2.27 -3.41
N ARG A 45 -13.56 -1.74 -2.80
CA ARG A 45 -13.99 -0.34 -2.99
C ARG A 45 -12.94 0.69 -2.55
N GLN A 46 -12.00 0.30 -1.69
CA GLN A 46 -10.90 1.14 -1.22
C GLN A 46 -9.55 0.66 -1.75
N TRP A 47 -9.52 -0.32 -2.66
CA TRP A 47 -8.29 -0.83 -3.23
C TRP A 47 -7.82 0.05 -4.39
N ASN A 48 -6.63 0.62 -4.27
CA ASN A 48 -5.99 1.40 -5.32
C ASN A 48 -5.11 0.48 -6.18
N PHE A 49 -5.63 -0.01 -7.31
CA PHE A 49 -4.87 -0.92 -8.19
C PHE A 49 -3.59 -0.32 -8.77
N PRO A 50 -3.56 0.95 -9.24
CA PRO A 50 -2.32 1.58 -9.70
C PRO A 50 -1.18 1.58 -8.67
N GLU A 51 -1.49 1.79 -7.38
CA GLU A 51 -0.47 1.92 -6.33
C GLU A 51 -0.20 0.59 -5.61
N ALA A 52 -1.25 -0.19 -5.32
CA ALA A 52 -1.17 -1.40 -4.52
C ALA A 52 -1.08 -2.69 -5.34
N GLY A 53 -1.33 -2.62 -6.66
CA GLY A 53 -1.14 -3.72 -7.60
C GLY A 53 -2.19 -4.83 -7.51
N ILE A 54 -1.75 -6.06 -7.84
CA ILE A 54 -2.61 -7.25 -7.88
C ILE A 54 -3.05 -7.62 -6.47
N VAL A 55 -4.35 -7.78 -6.29
CA VAL A 55 -4.92 -8.21 -5.00
C VAL A 55 -4.90 -9.74 -4.86
N PRO A 56 -4.34 -10.29 -3.77
CA PRO A 56 -4.44 -11.71 -3.48
C PRO A 56 -5.87 -12.09 -3.09
N LEU A 57 -6.37 -13.22 -3.58
CA LEU A 57 -7.71 -13.73 -3.26
C LEU A 57 -7.74 -14.46 -1.90
N THR A 58 -6.99 -13.97 -0.91
CA THR A 58 -6.93 -14.61 0.41
C THR A 58 -8.24 -14.41 1.17
N GLY A 59 -8.62 -15.39 1.99
CA GLY A 59 -9.80 -15.31 2.86
C GLY A 59 -10.71 -16.52 2.71
N GLU A 60 -11.97 -16.32 3.10
CA GLU A 60 -12.97 -17.37 3.13
C GLU A 60 -13.57 -17.59 1.74
N TRP A 61 -13.44 -18.82 1.25
CA TRP A 61 -14.08 -19.28 0.01
C TRP A 61 -14.79 -20.60 0.23
N LYS A 62 -15.93 -20.76 -0.44
CA LYS A 62 -16.64 -22.04 -0.44
C LYS A 62 -16.11 -22.90 -1.57
N PHE A 63 -15.62 -24.09 -1.22
CA PHE A 63 -15.09 -25.06 -2.16
C PHE A 63 -16.15 -26.14 -2.49
N TYR A 64 -16.27 -26.49 -3.78
CA TYR A 64 -17.23 -27.48 -4.28
C TYR A 64 -16.50 -28.54 -5.11
N PRO A 65 -15.91 -29.58 -4.48
CA PRO A 65 -15.08 -30.57 -5.17
C PRO A 65 -15.84 -31.33 -6.28
N GLU A 66 -17.09 -31.72 -6.03
CA GLU A 66 -17.90 -32.52 -6.95
C GLU A 66 -18.23 -31.81 -8.28
N LYS A 67 -18.16 -30.47 -8.32
CA LYS A 67 -18.39 -29.70 -9.55
C LYS A 67 -17.14 -29.58 -10.40
N LEU A 68 -15.95 -29.61 -9.79
CA LEU A 68 -14.69 -29.45 -10.52
C LEU A 68 -14.38 -30.67 -11.40
N ALA A 69 -14.76 -31.88 -10.95
CA ALA A 69 -14.51 -33.12 -11.69
C ALA A 69 -15.42 -33.29 -12.93
N MET A 70 -16.59 -32.63 -12.95
CA MET A 70 -17.58 -32.79 -14.02
C MET A 70 -17.30 -31.89 -15.23
N ASP A 71 -16.69 -30.73 -15.00
CA ASP A 71 -16.44 -29.71 -16.03
C ASP A 71 -15.09 -29.88 -16.76
N ILE A 72 -14.18 -30.73 -16.25
CA ILE A 72 -12.92 -31.08 -16.94
C ILE A 72 -13.20 -32.24 -17.91
N GLN A 73 -13.99 -32.00 -18.95
CA GLN A 73 -13.98 -32.83 -20.16
C GLN A 73 -12.80 -32.34 -21.03
N PRO A 74 -11.84 -33.20 -21.43
CA PRO A 74 -10.78 -32.80 -22.33
C PRO A 74 -11.38 -32.26 -23.63
N SER A 75 -11.11 -30.99 -23.95
CA SER A 75 -11.62 -30.32 -25.15
C SER A 75 -10.98 -30.80 -26.47
N ASP A 76 -10.16 -31.85 -26.42
CA ASP A 76 -9.32 -32.30 -27.54
C ASP A 76 -9.91 -33.50 -28.32
N GLN A 77 -11.24 -33.61 -28.38
CA GLN A 77 -11.90 -34.53 -29.33
C GLN A 77 -12.72 -33.77 -30.36
N SER A 78 -12.04 -33.15 -31.32
CA SER A 78 -12.59 -32.70 -32.61
C SER A 78 -11.70 -33.13 -33.76
#